data_AF-A0A317UJU3-F1
#
_entry.id   AF-A0A317UJU3-F1
#
_cell.length_a   1.000
_cell.length_b   1.000
_cell.length_c   1.000
_cell.angle_alpha   90.00
_cell.angle_beta   90.00
_cell.angle_gamma   90.00
#
_symmetry.space_group_name_H-M   'P 1'
#
loop_
_entity.id
_entity.type
_entity.pdbx_description
1 polymer ?
#
loop_
_entity_poly.entity_id
_entity_poly.type
_entity_poly.pdbx_seq_one_letter_code
_entity_poly.pdbx_strand_id
1 'polypeptide(L)'
;MKLTSIAIILFAAMGAIANPIAAESDDLLARDVQLSKYGGECSLEHNTCTYRKDGKNHVVSCPSATNLRCKTDRHHCEYDDHHKTVDCQTPV
;
A
#
# COMPACT_ATOMS: atom_id res chain seq x y z
N MET A 1 7.09 -12.39 -63.81
CA MET A 1 7.31 -13.71 -63.17
C MET A 1 8.60 -13.68 -62.38
N LYS A 2 8.54 -13.72 -61.05
CA LYS A 2 9.31 -14.63 -60.18
C LYS A 2 8.67 -14.56 -58.78
N LEU A 3 8.14 -15.70 -58.35
CA LEU A 3 7.55 -15.94 -57.05
C LEU A 3 8.69 -16.07 -56.04
N THR A 4 8.79 -15.17 -55.09
CA THR A 4 9.72 -15.29 -53.97
C THR A 4 9.01 -16.05 -52.85
N SER A 5 9.24 -17.37 -52.78
CA SER A 5 8.70 -18.23 -51.73
C SER A 5 9.28 -17.83 -50.37
N ILE A 6 8.41 -17.45 -49.44
CA ILE A 6 8.75 -17.22 -48.04
C ILE A 6 8.38 -18.50 -47.28
N ALA A 7 9.40 -19.25 -46.85
CA ALA A 7 9.21 -20.43 -46.00
C ALA A 7 9.01 -19.96 -44.56
N ILE A 8 7.82 -20.18 -44.01
CA ILE A 8 7.50 -19.88 -42.61
C ILE A 8 7.86 -21.12 -41.79
N ILE A 9 8.98 -21.06 -41.06
CA ILE A 9 9.34 -22.09 -40.09
C ILE A 9 8.55 -21.82 -38.81
N LEU A 10 7.53 -22.63 -38.56
CA LEU A 10 6.75 -22.63 -37.32
C LEU A 10 7.58 -23.29 -36.22
N PHE A 11 8.21 -22.48 -35.37
CA PHE A 11 8.69 -22.97 -34.08
C PHE A 11 7.49 -23.15 -33.15
N ALA A 12 7.07 -24.39 -32.96
CA ALA A 12 6.17 -24.76 -31.89
C ALA A 12 6.93 -24.62 -30.56
N ALA A 13 6.83 -23.45 -29.94
CA ALA A 13 7.17 -23.29 -28.54
C ALA A 13 6.17 -24.13 -27.74
N MET A 14 6.63 -25.22 -27.13
CA MET A 14 5.85 -25.94 -26.14
C MET A 14 5.55 -24.97 -25.01
N GLY A 15 4.31 -24.50 -24.96
CA GLY A 15 3.81 -23.71 -23.84
C GLY A 15 3.86 -24.57 -22.60
N ALA A 16 4.81 -24.28 -21.71
CA ALA A 16 4.55 -24.51 -20.31
C ALA A 16 3.36 -23.61 -19.96
N ILE A 17 2.16 -24.20 -19.90
CA ILE A 17 1.09 -23.64 -19.09
C ILE A 17 1.57 -23.72 -17.63
N ALA A 18 2.38 -22.74 -17.23
CA ALA A 18 2.49 -22.39 -15.83
C ALA A 18 1.11 -21.88 -15.44
N ASN A 19 0.27 -22.80 -14.97
CA ASN A 19 -0.94 -22.44 -14.25
C ASN A 19 -0.50 -21.48 -13.12
N PRO A 20 -0.91 -20.21 -13.13
CA PRO A 20 -0.80 -19.38 -11.95
C PRO A 20 -1.93 -19.85 -11.04
N ILE A 21 -1.69 -20.93 -10.30
CA ILE A 21 -2.56 -21.31 -9.20
C ILE A 21 -1.70 -21.14 -7.96
N ALA A 22 -2.08 -20.12 -7.18
CA ALA A 22 -1.59 -19.80 -5.84
C ALA A 22 -0.27 -18.99 -5.75
N ALA A 23 -0.26 -17.76 -6.26
CA ALA A 23 0.65 -16.71 -5.73
C ALA A 23 0.06 -15.28 -5.76
N GLU A 24 -1.20 -15.12 -6.15
CA GLU A 24 -1.80 -13.80 -6.39
C GLU A 24 -2.90 -13.41 -5.40
N SER A 25 -3.37 -14.33 -4.56
CA SER A 25 -4.34 -13.99 -3.49
C SER A 25 -3.70 -13.25 -2.32
N ASP A 26 -2.47 -13.60 -1.94
CA ASP A 26 -1.75 -12.93 -0.83
C ASP A 26 -1.23 -11.54 -1.23
N ASP A 27 -0.70 -11.39 -2.45
CA ASP A 27 -0.18 -10.10 -2.93
C ASP A 27 -1.30 -9.08 -3.18
N LEU A 28 -2.49 -9.53 -3.62
CA LEU A 28 -3.66 -8.65 -3.75
C LEU A 28 -4.17 -8.16 -2.38
N LEU A 29 -4.25 -9.04 -1.37
CA LEU A 29 -4.62 -8.65 -0.01
C LEU A 29 -3.59 -7.70 0.60
N ALA A 30 -2.30 -7.95 0.40
CA ALA A 30 -1.23 -7.07 0.89
C ALA A 30 -1.29 -5.68 0.23
N ARG A 31 -1.57 -5.62 -1.09
CA ARG A 31 -1.76 -4.35 -1.82
C ARG A 31 -2.99 -3.59 -1.33
N ASP A 32 -4.14 -4.25 -1.17
CA ASP A 32 -5.38 -3.61 -0.67
C ASP A 32 -5.24 -3.09 0.76
N VAL A 33 -4.52 -3.80 1.62
CA VAL A 33 -4.20 -3.34 2.98
C VAL A 33 -3.26 -2.14 2.96
N GLN A 34 -2.30 -2.08 2.04
CA GLN A 34 -1.40 -0.93 1.88
C GLN A 34 -2.13 0.30 1.32
N LEU A 35 -3.11 0.11 0.43
CA LEU A 35 -3.98 1.17 -0.09
C LEU A 35 -4.92 1.78 0.97
N SER A 36 -5.11 1.10 2.09
CA SER A 36 -5.96 1.55 3.19
C SER A 36 -5.20 2.33 4.28
N LYS A 37 -3.87 2.43 4.17
CA LYS A 37 -3.03 3.14 5.14
C LYS A 37 -2.69 4.54 4.64
N TYR A 38 -2.90 5.53 5.51
CA TYR A 38 -2.67 6.94 5.21
C TYR A 38 -1.60 7.51 6.14
N GLY A 39 -0.47 7.88 5.53
CA GLY A 39 0.58 8.61 6.23
C GLY A 39 0.14 10.03 6.60
N GLY A 40 0.55 10.47 7.79
CA GLY A 40 0.24 11.77 8.34
C GLY A 40 1.33 12.31 9.26
N GLU A 41 1.02 13.43 9.91
CA GLU A 41 1.90 14.12 10.85
C GLU A 41 1.25 14.23 12.24
N CYS A 42 2.06 13.95 13.26
CA CYS A 42 1.70 14.12 14.66
C CYS A 42 1.70 15.59 15.10
N SER A 43 0.74 15.96 15.94
CA SER A 43 0.76 17.15 16.78
C SER A 43 0.95 16.73 18.23
N LEU A 44 2.04 17.17 18.86
CA LEU A 44 2.35 16.91 20.27
C LEU A 44 1.40 17.66 21.20
N GLU A 45 1.11 18.93 20.88
CA GLU A 45 0.22 19.79 21.68
C GLU A 45 -1.18 19.20 21.80
N HIS A 46 -1.73 18.69 20.70
CA HIS A 46 -3.10 18.18 20.65
C HIS A 46 -3.18 16.65 20.74
N ASN A 47 -2.03 15.95 20.73
CA ASN A 47 -1.94 14.50 20.63
C ASN A 47 -2.83 13.93 19.51
N THR A 48 -2.68 14.48 18.30
CA THR A 48 -3.48 14.11 17.12
C THR A 48 -2.58 13.75 15.95
N CYS A 49 -3.09 12.89 15.07
CA CYS A 49 -2.50 12.59 13.76
C CYS A 49 -3.33 13.28 12.69
N THR A 50 -2.69 14.08 11.85
CA THR A 50 -3.30 14.70 10.67
C THR A 50 -2.85 13.96 9.42
N TYR A 51 -3.76 13.29 8.73
CA TYR A 51 -3.48 12.56 7.49
C TYR A 51 -4.32 13.10 6.34
N ARG A 52 -3.88 12.86 5.11
CA ARG A 52 -4.60 13.30 3.91
C ARG A 52 -5.28 12.11 3.23
N LYS A 53 -6.60 12.20 3.05
CA LYS A 53 -7.42 11.21 2.33
C LYS A 53 -8.40 11.94 1.43
N ASP A 54 -8.52 11.48 0.18
CA ASP A 54 -9.39 12.08 -0.84
C ASP A 54 -9.15 13.58 -1.06
N GLY A 55 -7.88 14.00 -0.99
CA GLY A 55 -7.48 15.40 -1.16
C GLY A 55 -7.82 16.33 0.02
N LYS A 56 -8.35 15.80 1.12
CA LYS A 56 -8.70 16.55 2.33
C LYS A 56 -7.85 16.11 3.52
N ASN A 57 -7.59 17.04 4.43
CA ASN A 57 -6.97 16.72 5.71
C ASN A 57 -8.02 16.21 6.68
N HIS A 58 -7.69 15.13 7.38
CA HIS A 58 -8.48 14.54 8.45
C HIS A 58 -7.64 14.53 9.70
N VAL A 59 -8.28 14.73 10.85
CA VAL A 59 -7.61 14.77 12.16
C VAL A 59 -8.22 13.68 13.02
N VAL A 60 -7.36 12.83 13.59
CA VAL A 60 -7.75 11.77 14.52
C VAL A 60 -6.93 11.85 15.79
N SER A 61 -7.54 11.55 16.92
CA SER A 61 -6.84 11.52 18.21
C SER A 61 -5.95 10.29 18.31
N CYS A 62 -4.72 10.48 18.76
CA CYS A 62 -3.82 9.39 19.11
C CYS A 62 -4.19 8.81 20.49
N PRO A 63 -3.88 7.53 20.76
CA PRO A 63 -4.03 6.96 22.09
C PRO A 63 -3.21 7.75 23.12
N SER A 64 -3.73 7.90 24.34
CA SER A 64 -3.05 8.68 25.40
C SER A 64 -1.92 7.92 26.12
N ALA A 65 -1.79 6.62 25.89
CA ALA A 65 -0.74 5.80 26.50
C ALA A 65 0.65 6.30 26.06
N THR A 66 1.60 6.36 26.99
CA THR A 66 2.95 6.95 26.77
C THR A 66 3.70 6.36 25.58
N ASN A 67 3.49 5.07 25.30
CA ASN A 67 4.11 4.33 24.20
C ASN A 67 3.29 4.34 22.89
N LEU A 68 2.17 5.06 22.83
CA LEU A 68 1.30 5.15 21.65
C LEU A 68 0.95 6.59 21.28
N ARG A 69 1.15 7.54 22.20
CA ARG A 69 0.95 8.98 21.94
C ARG A 69 2.04 9.57 21.05
N CYS A 70 1.75 10.72 20.43
CA CYS A 70 2.77 11.52 19.76
C CYS A 70 3.86 11.93 20.76
N LYS A 71 5.13 11.73 20.38
CA LYS A 71 6.30 12.11 21.19
C LYS A 71 6.96 13.41 20.75
N THR A 72 6.84 13.72 19.47
CA THR A 72 7.43 14.89 18.81
C THR A 72 6.45 15.43 17.77
N ASP A 73 6.41 16.76 17.60
CA ASP A 73 5.64 17.38 16.53
C ASP A 73 6.19 16.99 15.16
N ARG A 74 5.30 16.88 14.18
CA ARG A 74 5.57 16.49 12.79
C ARG A 74 6.26 15.12 12.63
N HIS A 75 6.24 14.28 13.67
CA HIS A 75 6.61 12.88 13.53
C HIS A 75 5.61 12.16 12.64
N HIS A 76 6.07 11.12 11.94
CA HIS A 76 5.20 10.32 11.10
C HIS A 76 4.17 9.55 11.94
N CYS A 77 2.92 9.56 11.50
CA CYS A 77 1.85 8.72 12.03
C CYS A 77 1.11 8.06 10.86
N GLU A 78 0.47 6.92 11.12
CA GLU A 78 -0.26 6.16 10.11
C GLU A 78 -1.70 5.93 10.58
N TYR A 79 -2.67 6.27 9.74
CA TYR A 79 -4.06 5.90 9.93
C TYR A 79 -4.41 4.70 9.06
N ASP A 80 -4.86 3.61 9.68
CA ASP A 80 -5.34 2.42 9.00
C ASP A 80 -6.86 2.53 8.83
N ASP A 81 -7.30 2.83 7.62
CA ASP A 81 -8.72 2.98 7.29
C ASP A 81 -9.44 1.63 7.23
N HIS A 82 -8.74 0.51 7.08
CA HIS A 82 -9.37 -0.81 7.12
C HIS A 82 -9.75 -1.17 8.56
N HIS A 83 -8.84 -0.96 9.51
CA HIS A 83 -9.05 -1.27 10.93
C HIS A 83 -9.64 -0.11 11.75
N LYS A 84 -9.71 1.10 11.16
CA LYS A 84 -10.11 2.34 11.83
C LYS A 84 -9.23 2.66 13.05
N THR A 85 -7.93 2.37 12.95
CA THR A 85 -6.94 2.60 14.01
C THR A 85 -5.90 3.62 13.58
N VAL A 86 -5.20 4.20 14.54
CA VAL A 86 -4.08 5.11 14.29
C VAL A 86 -2.85 4.63 15.06
N ASP A 87 -1.72 4.60 14.38
CA ASP A 87 -0.40 4.44 14.96
C ASP A 87 0.34 5.78 14.93
N CYS A 88 0.67 6.31 16.11
CA CYS A 88 1.36 7.59 16.26
C CYS A 88 2.84 7.43 16.67
N GLN A 89 3.37 6.20 16.64
CA GLN A 89 4.78 5.89 16.88
C GLN A 89 5.41 5.08 15.76
N THR A 90 4.88 5.21 14.54
CA THR A 90 5.43 4.54 13.36
C THR A 90 6.93 4.86 13.24
N PRO A 91 7.81 3.84 13.26
CA PRO A 91 9.24 4.06 13.11
C PRO A 91 9.55 4.57 11.70
N VAL A 92 10.44 5.56 11.61
CA VAL A 92 11.00 6.06 10.34
C VAL A 92 12.09 5.16 9.81
#